data_AF-A0A7I7YP80-F1
#
_entry.id   AF-A0A7I7YP80-F1
#
_cell.length_a   1.000
_cell.length_b   1.000
_cell.length_c   1.000
_cell.angle_alpha   90.00
_cell.angle_beta   90.00
_cell.angle_gamma   90.00
#
_symmetry.space_group_name_H-M   'P 1'
#
loop_
_entity.id
_entity.type
_entity.pdbx_description
1 polymer ?
#
loop_
_entity_poly.entity_id
_entity_poly.type
_entity_poly.pdbx_seq_one_letter_code
_entity_poly.pdbx_strand_id
1 'polypeptide(L)'
;MSEEQGEDLTPPTATETNEGHDIQAVGQVVGTEDATPLTFHVAIYPEAYLQLDDVIATVREVPQRGQVMTSGIVTQVRSRHEGASFSSDVFLISDGVLPARVQEIAEVTTTRVVPELYVPPRPGSLVRRATGNERFQALYFDQMERRIPVGTGRDGEIVYVDLDFIDGTRGAHVSISGVSGVATKTSFALFLLHSIFTSGVLPNVHNSTRMPAGHNGTDIVVNYPVHRGFAGVRCGWWTPR
;
A
#
# COMPACT_ATOMS: atom_id res chain seq x y z
N MET A 1 -52.91 28.74 -39.08
CA MET A 1 -51.61 29.34 -38.73
C MET A 1 -51.42 29.02 -37.26
N SER A 2 -50.93 27.80 -36.97
CA SER A 2 -49.51 27.52 -36.66
C SER A 2 -49.25 27.89 -35.19
N GLU A 3 -49.35 26.92 -34.29
CA GLU A 3 -48.18 26.19 -33.73
C GLU A 3 -47.33 27.07 -32.82
N GLU A 4 -47.43 26.85 -31.50
CA GLU A 4 -46.27 26.53 -30.67
C GLU A 4 -46.75 25.90 -29.35
N GLN A 5 -46.28 24.67 -29.13
CA GLN A 5 -46.54 23.87 -27.93
C GLN A 5 -45.57 24.32 -26.84
N GLY A 6 -46.09 24.69 -25.67
CA GLY A 6 -45.29 24.94 -24.47
C GLY A 6 -44.85 23.62 -23.85
N GLU A 7 -43.56 23.36 -23.90
CA GLU A 7 -42.89 22.18 -23.34
C GLU A 7 -42.83 22.30 -21.81
N ASP A 8 -43.64 21.48 -21.13
CA ASP A 8 -43.67 21.33 -19.67
C ASP A 8 -42.42 20.56 -19.20
N LEU A 9 -41.40 21.31 -18.77
CA LEU A 9 -40.15 20.80 -18.21
C LEU A 9 -40.40 20.15 -16.84
N THR A 10 -40.88 18.92 -16.85
CA THR A 10 -40.77 18.02 -15.71
C THR A 10 -39.32 17.54 -15.63
N PRO A 11 -38.59 17.70 -14.51
CA PRO A 11 -37.24 17.18 -14.40
C PRO A 11 -37.30 15.64 -14.49
N PRO A 12 -36.41 14.99 -15.28
CA PRO A 12 -36.39 13.55 -15.35
C PRO A 12 -36.07 13.01 -13.95
N THR A 13 -36.97 12.17 -13.45
CA THR A 13 -36.71 11.32 -12.29
C THR A 13 -35.48 10.49 -12.61
N ALA A 14 -34.34 10.90 -12.06
CA ALA A 14 -33.14 10.09 -12.04
C ALA A 14 -33.48 8.85 -11.22
N THR A 15 -33.77 7.76 -11.91
CA THR A 15 -33.57 6.42 -11.37
C THR A 15 -32.07 6.35 -11.04
N GLU A 16 -31.73 6.63 -9.79
CA GLU A 16 -30.40 6.37 -9.23
C GLU A 16 -30.18 4.86 -9.20
N THR A 17 -29.86 4.30 -10.36
CA THR A 17 -29.17 3.03 -10.44
C THR A 17 -27.82 3.28 -9.78
N ASN A 18 -27.70 2.79 -8.55
CA ASN A 18 -26.50 2.84 -7.74
C ASN A 18 -25.43 1.95 -8.40
N GLU A 19 -24.84 2.42 -9.50
CA GLU A 19 -23.62 1.89 -10.07
C GLU A 19 -22.47 2.36 -9.17
N GLY A 20 -22.36 1.69 -8.02
CA GLY A 20 -21.16 1.76 -7.21
C GLY A 20 -20.00 1.37 -8.11
N HIS A 21 -19.02 2.29 -8.24
CA HIS A 21 -17.75 2.06 -8.92
C HIS A 21 -17.34 0.60 -8.72
N ASP A 22 -17.22 -0.16 -9.80
CA ASP A 22 -16.87 -1.57 -9.77
C ASP A 22 -15.50 -1.71 -9.12
N ILE A 23 -15.49 -1.89 -7.79
CA ILE A 23 -14.26 -1.93 -7.03
C ILE A 23 -13.72 -3.33 -7.23
N GLN A 24 -12.96 -3.49 -8.31
CA GLN A 24 -12.45 -4.78 -8.76
C GLN A 24 -11.64 -5.41 -7.61
N ALA A 25 -12.30 -6.32 -6.90
CA ALA A 25 -11.68 -7.06 -5.81
C ALA A 25 -10.54 -7.89 -6.41
N VAL A 26 -9.41 -7.92 -5.71
CA VAL A 26 -8.21 -8.66 -6.11
C VAL A 26 -8.07 -9.98 -5.36
N GLY A 27 -8.93 -10.21 -4.37
CA GLY A 27 -8.92 -11.43 -3.58
C GLY A 27 -9.82 -11.37 -2.35
N GLN A 28 -9.66 -12.36 -1.48
CA GLN A 28 -10.38 -12.48 -0.22
C GLN A 28 -9.44 -12.84 0.94
N VAL A 29 -9.81 -12.42 2.14
CA VAL A 29 -9.07 -12.79 3.36
C VAL A 29 -9.14 -14.30 3.57
N VAL A 30 -7.97 -14.92 3.73
CA VAL A 30 -7.81 -16.36 3.93
C VAL A 30 -8.42 -16.78 5.27
N GLY A 31 -9.06 -17.95 5.30
CA GLY A 31 -9.62 -18.56 6.52
C GLY A 31 -8.83 -19.74 7.08
N THR A 32 -7.83 -20.23 6.35
CA THR A 32 -6.97 -21.35 6.80
C THR A 32 -5.85 -20.92 7.76
N GLU A 33 -5.65 -19.62 7.92
CA GLU A 33 -4.63 -19.02 8.78
C GLU A 33 -5.28 -17.93 9.63
N ASP A 34 -4.82 -17.75 10.86
CA ASP A 34 -5.36 -16.75 11.76
C ASP A 34 -5.07 -15.33 11.25
N ALA A 35 -6.13 -14.53 11.11
CA ALA A 35 -6.01 -13.10 10.87
C ALA A 35 -5.91 -12.37 12.21
N THR A 36 -4.97 -11.43 12.30
CA THR A 36 -4.84 -10.50 13.43
C THR A 36 -5.13 -9.07 12.96
N PRO A 37 -5.37 -8.11 13.87
CA PRO A 37 -5.47 -6.69 13.50
C PRO A 37 -4.20 -6.10 12.88
N LEU A 38 -3.06 -6.80 12.95
CA LEU A 38 -1.76 -6.31 12.48
C LEU A 38 -1.27 -7.04 11.24
N THR A 39 -1.64 -8.30 11.06
CA THR A 39 -1.20 -9.15 9.95
C THR A 39 -2.30 -10.10 9.55
N PHE A 40 -2.54 -10.25 8.25
CA PHE A 40 -3.50 -11.19 7.68
C PHE A 40 -3.07 -11.62 6.28
N HIS A 41 -3.76 -12.62 5.74
CA HIS A 41 -3.44 -13.21 4.44
C HIS A 41 -4.61 -13.05 3.47
N VAL A 42 -4.28 -12.89 2.18
CA VAL A 42 -5.24 -12.69 1.10
C VAL A 42 -5.03 -13.75 0.04
N ALA A 43 -6.05 -14.55 -0.25
CA ALA A 43 -6.09 -15.42 -1.41
C ALA A 43 -6.40 -14.56 -2.63
N ILE A 44 -5.48 -14.53 -3.59
CA ILE A 44 -5.56 -13.70 -4.79
C ILE A 44 -6.47 -14.40 -5.80
N TYR A 45 -7.33 -13.65 -6.49
CA TYR A 45 -8.15 -14.21 -7.56
C TYR A 45 -7.32 -14.58 -8.79
N PRO A 46 -7.70 -15.63 -9.57
CA PRO A 46 -6.93 -16.08 -10.73
C PRO A 46 -6.66 -15.02 -11.82
N GLU A 47 -7.56 -14.05 -11.94
CA GLU A 47 -7.51 -12.93 -12.87
C GLU A 47 -6.80 -11.68 -12.31
N ALA A 48 -6.38 -11.73 -11.04
CA ALA A 48 -5.74 -10.65 -10.33
C ALA A 48 -4.30 -11.02 -9.93
N TYR A 49 -3.54 -10.03 -9.49
CA TYR A 49 -2.24 -10.24 -8.89
C TYR A 49 -2.05 -9.29 -7.71
N LEU A 50 -1.16 -9.62 -6.80
CA LEU A 50 -0.61 -8.67 -5.84
C LEU A 50 0.90 -8.81 -5.87
N GLN A 51 1.61 -7.71 -5.73
CA GLN A 51 3.06 -7.68 -5.60
C GLN A 51 3.46 -7.09 -4.25
N LEU A 52 4.75 -7.23 -3.91
CA LEU A 52 5.33 -6.54 -2.77
C LEU A 52 5.07 -5.04 -2.86
N ASP A 53 4.83 -4.43 -1.71
CA ASP A 53 4.58 -2.99 -1.57
C ASP A 53 3.23 -2.50 -2.11
N ASP A 54 2.40 -3.36 -2.72
CA ASP A 54 1.02 -3.01 -3.06
C ASP A 54 0.24 -2.66 -1.79
N VAL A 55 -0.50 -1.56 -1.84
CA VAL A 55 -1.39 -1.14 -0.75
C VAL A 55 -2.79 -1.68 -1.04
N ILE A 56 -3.40 -2.32 -0.06
CA ILE A 56 -4.72 -2.93 -0.16
C ILE A 56 -5.61 -2.47 0.98
N ALA A 57 -6.91 -2.55 0.76
CA ALA A 57 -7.93 -2.26 1.75
C ALA A 57 -8.97 -3.38 1.80
N THR A 58 -9.49 -3.63 3.00
CA THR A 58 -10.64 -4.49 3.25
C THR A 58 -11.56 -3.84 4.27
N VAL A 59 -12.86 -4.13 4.17
CA VAL A 59 -13.88 -3.55 5.04
C VAL A 59 -14.63 -4.67 5.74
N ARG A 60 -14.92 -4.47 7.02
CA ARG A 60 -15.69 -5.39 7.84
C ARG A 60 -16.75 -4.61 8.63
N GLU A 61 -17.95 -5.17 8.70
CA GLU A 61 -18.96 -4.74 9.68
C GLU A 61 -18.63 -5.27 11.08
N VAL A 62 -18.57 -4.36 12.05
CA VAL A 62 -18.34 -4.67 13.45
C VAL A 62 -19.64 -4.45 14.24
N PRO A 63 -20.12 -5.48 14.95
CA PRO A 63 -21.36 -5.36 15.73
C PRO A 63 -21.33 -4.13 16.64
N GLN A 64 -22.40 -3.33 16.60
CA GLN A 64 -22.60 -2.13 17.41
C GLN A 64 -21.59 -0.98 17.18
N ARG A 65 -20.65 -1.13 16.24
CA ARG A 65 -19.60 -0.12 15.95
C ARG A 65 -19.59 0.34 14.49
N GLY A 66 -20.26 -0.40 13.60
CA GLY A 66 -20.35 -0.08 12.17
C GLY A 66 -19.16 -0.59 11.37
N GLN A 67 -18.90 0.02 10.23
CA GLN A 67 -17.84 -0.38 9.31
C GLN A 67 -16.46 -0.01 9.84
N VAL A 68 -15.55 -0.97 9.76
CA VAL A 68 -14.12 -0.79 9.98
C VAL A 68 -13.38 -1.15 8.71
N MET A 69 -12.65 -0.18 8.19
CA MET A 69 -11.73 -0.33 7.08
C MET A 69 -10.33 -0.60 7.61
N THR A 70 -9.73 -1.69 7.15
CA THR A 70 -8.34 -2.05 7.44
C THR A 70 -7.55 -1.90 6.15
N SER A 71 -6.53 -1.06 6.17
CA SER A 71 -5.56 -0.90 5.09
C SER A 71 -4.24 -1.56 5.46
N GLY A 72 -3.53 -2.09 4.47
CA GLY A 72 -2.24 -2.71 4.70
C GLY A 72 -1.37 -2.76 3.44
N ILE A 73 -0.11 -3.10 3.65
CA ILE A 73 0.88 -3.26 2.59
C ILE A 73 1.24 -4.74 2.45
N VAL A 74 1.38 -5.20 1.21
CA VAL A 74 1.78 -6.58 0.90
C VAL A 74 3.27 -6.76 1.20
N THR A 75 3.60 -7.67 2.13
CA THR A 75 4.96 -7.95 2.59
C THR A 75 5.55 -9.22 1.98
N GLN A 76 4.70 -10.14 1.52
CA GLN A 76 5.12 -11.38 0.88
C GLN A 76 4.02 -11.90 -0.06
N VAL A 77 4.40 -12.56 -1.15
CA VAL A 77 3.47 -13.29 -2.02
C VAL A 77 4.02 -14.69 -2.24
N ARG A 78 3.17 -15.71 -2.03
CA ARG A 78 3.51 -17.13 -2.21
C ARG A 78 2.56 -17.78 -3.20
N SER A 79 3.07 -18.68 -4.03
CA SER A 79 2.29 -19.50 -4.96
C SER A 79 2.51 -20.97 -4.68
N ARG A 80 1.44 -21.77 -4.65
CA ARG A 80 1.49 -23.22 -4.40
C ARG A 80 0.43 -23.97 -5.18
N HIS A 81 0.64 -25.25 -5.42
CA HIS A 81 -0.43 -26.15 -5.85
C HIS A 81 -1.25 -26.59 -4.64
N GLU A 82 -2.56 -26.34 -4.66
CA GLU A 82 -3.48 -26.80 -3.63
C GLU A 82 -3.51 -28.34 -3.60
N GLY A 83 -3.37 -28.93 -2.41
CA GLY A 83 -3.40 -30.38 -2.21
C GLY A 83 -2.11 -31.13 -2.58
N ALA A 84 -1.11 -30.46 -3.18
CA ALA A 84 0.20 -31.04 -3.41
C ALA A 84 0.94 -31.25 -2.07
N SER A 85 1.44 -32.45 -1.85
CA SER A 85 2.11 -32.84 -0.60
C SER A 85 3.62 -32.93 -0.77
N PHE A 86 4.09 -33.29 -1.98
CA PHE A 86 5.50 -33.39 -2.32
C PHE A 86 5.87 -32.41 -3.42
N SER A 87 7.10 -31.89 -3.38
CA SER A 87 7.61 -30.99 -4.41
C SER A 87 7.62 -31.61 -5.81
N SER A 88 7.71 -32.94 -5.92
CA SER A 88 7.65 -33.68 -7.19
C SER A 88 6.23 -33.79 -7.77
N ASP A 89 5.19 -33.50 -7.00
CA ASP A 89 3.80 -33.62 -7.48
C ASP A 89 3.52 -32.67 -8.66
N VAL A 90 4.34 -31.62 -8.83
CA VAL A 90 4.28 -30.70 -9.96
C VAL A 90 4.34 -31.41 -11.32
N PHE A 91 5.12 -32.50 -11.45
CA PHE A 91 5.21 -33.25 -12.71
C PHE A 91 3.89 -33.99 -13.00
N LEU A 92 3.35 -34.66 -11.99
CA LEU A 92 2.08 -35.38 -12.11
C LEU A 92 0.90 -34.43 -12.34
N ILE A 93 0.93 -33.24 -11.75
CA ILE A 93 -0.09 -32.20 -11.98
C ILE A 93 0.03 -31.65 -13.41
N SER A 94 1.25 -31.36 -13.87
CA SER A 94 1.51 -30.88 -15.24
C SER A 94 1.09 -31.90 -16.29
N ASP A 95 1.26 -33.19 -16.02
CA ASP A 95 0.84 -34.29 -16.89
C ASP A 95 -0.66 -34.61 -16.78
N GLY A 96 -1.41 -33.88 -15.95
CA GLY A 96 -2.85 -34.06 -15.75
C GLY A 96 -3.26 -35.29 -14.93
N VAL A 97 -2.29 -35.97 -14.31
CA VAL A 97 -2.49 -37.17 -13.50
C VAL A 97 -3.04 -36.83 -12.11
N LEU A 98 -2.57 -35.74 -11.50
CA LEU A 98 -3.07 -35.25 -10.21
C LEU A 98 -3.85 -33.94 -10.39
N PRO A 99 -5.11 -33.86 -9.94
CA PRO A 99 -5.86 -32.60 -9.97
C PRO A 99 -5.35 -31.66 -8.88
N ALA A 100 -4.86 -30.50 -9.28
CA ALA A 100 -4.51 -29.41 -8.36
C ALA A 100 -4.78 -28.06 -9.01
N ARG A 101 -4.98 -27.04 -8.17
CA ARG A 101 -5.10 -25.64 -8.61
C ARG A 101 -3.92 -24.84 -8.10
N VAL A 102 -3.45 -23.87 -8.87
CA VAL A 102 -2.50 -22.87 -8.37
C VAL A 102 -3.26 -21.93 -7.44
N GLN A 103 -2.73 -21.75 -6.24
CA GLN A 103 -3.22 -20.82 -5.25
C GLN A 103 -2.11 -19.83 -4.91
N GLU A 104 -2.43 -18.55 -5.05
CA GLU A 104 -1.56 -17.47 -4.65
C GLU A 104 -2.10 -16.80 -3.38
N ILE A 105 -1.21 -16.59 -2.41
CA ILE A 105 -1.54 -15.95 -1.13
C ILE A 105 -0.56 -14.80 -0.89
N ALA A 106 -1.09 -13.61 -0.62
CA ALA A 106 -0.34 -12.46 -0.16
C ALA A 106 -0.42 -12.36 1.37
N GLU A 107 0.72 -12.15 2.03
CA GLU A 107 0.78 -11.67 3.41
C GLU A 107 0.67 -10.15 3.40
N VAL A 108 -0.17 -9.62 4.28
CA VAL A 108 -0.41 -8.18 4.43
C VAL A 108 -0.10 -7.75 5.85
N THR A 109 0.74 -6.73 5.98
CA THR A 109 0.94 -6.00 7.24
C THR A 109 0.05 -4.75 7.27
N THR A 110 -0.75 -4.62 8.31
CA THR A 110 -1.71 -3.53 8.49
C THR A 110 -0.98 -2.22 8.73
N THR A 111 -1.31 -1.21 7.94
CA THR A 111 -0.78 0.15 8.10
C THR A 111 -1.74 1.01 8.92
N ARG A 112 -3.04 0.97 8.59
CA ARG A 112 -4.06 1.84 9.20
C ARG A 112 -5.39 1.12 9.37
N VAL A 113 -6.10 1.44 10.45
CA VAL A 113 -7.47 0.98 10.72
C VAL A 113 -8.37 2.19 10.99
N VAL A 114 -9.49 2.29 10.28
CA VAL A 114 -10.43 3.41 10.38
C VAL A 114 -11.87 2.90 10.53
N PRO A 115 -12.62 3.30 11.58
CA PRO A 115 -12.14 4.00 12.78
C PRO A 115 -11.09 3.16 13.54
N GLU A 116 -10.41 3.74 14.53
CA GLU A 116 -9.36 3.06 15.34
C GLU A 116 -9.95 1.95 16.23
N LEU A 117 -10.41 0.87 15.61
CA LEU A 117 -11.00 -0.30 16.23
C LEU A 117 -10.26 -1.52 15.70
N TYR A 118 -9.22 -1.92 16.41
CA TYR A 118 -8.30 -2.99 16.03
C TYR A 118 -8.92 -4.38 16.20
N VAL A 119 -9.81 -4.73 15.28
CA VAL A 119 -10.36 -6.07 15.13
C VAL A 119 -9.81 -6.70 13.84
N PRO A 120 -9.57 -8.02 13.81
CA PRO A 120 -9.07 -8.67 12.61
C PRO A 120 -10.10 -8.61 11.48
N PRO A 121 -9.67 -8.53 10.21
CA PRO A 121 -10.58 -8.74 9.10
C PRO A 121 -11.14 -10.17 9.13
N ARG A 122 -12.37 -10.37 8.64
CA ARG A 122 -13.00 -11.70 8.66
C ARG A 122 -12.53 -12.54 7.48
N PRO A 123 -12.37 -13.87 7.64
CA PRO A 123 -12.24 -14.77 6.50
C PRO A 123 -13.34 -14.52 5.47
N GLY A 124 -12.97 -14.52 4.18
CA GLY A 124 -13.87 -14.23 3.06
C GLY A 124 -14.18 -12.76 2.83
N SER A 125 -13.67 -11.83 3.66
CA SER A 125 -13.83 -10.39 3.39
C SER A 125 -13.14 -10.03 2.08
N LEU A 126 -13.81 -9.25 1.23
CA LEU A 126 -13.25 -8.79 -0.04
C LEU A 126 -12.06 -7.88 0.20
N VAL A 127 -11.05 -8.03 -0.64
CA VAL A 127 -9.83 -7.23 -0.64
C VAL A 127 -9.70 -6.56 -2.00
N ARG A 128 -9.28 -5.30 -1.98
CA ARG A 128 -9.09 -4.46 -3.17
C ARG A 128 -7.80 -3.67 -3.06
N ARG A 129 -7.20 -3.30 -4.19
CA ARG A 129 -6.07 -2.37 -4.18
C ARG A 129 -6.56 -0.98 -3.75
N ALA A 130 -5.80 -0.37 -2.85
CA ALA A 130 -6.02 1.01 -2.46
C ALA A 130 -5.42 1.94 -3.50
N THR A 131 -6.22 2.88 -4.01
CA THR A 131 -5.80 3.86 -5.01
C THR A 131 -6.23 5.27 -4.61
N GLY A 132 -5.63 6.29 -5.22
CA GLY A 132 -5.99 7.70 -4.99
C GLY A 132 -6.03 8.08 -3.51
N ASN A 133 -7.15 8.69 -3.09
CA ASN A 133 -7.35 9.16 -1.72
C ASN A 133 -7.31 8.04 -0.67
N GLU A 134 -7.75 6.84 -1.02
CA GLU A 134 -7.70 5.74 -0.06
C GLU A 134 -6.25 5.30 0.20
N ARG A 135 -5.44 5.16 -0.86
CA ARG A 135 -4.00 4.90 -0.70
C ARG A 135 -3.34 6.00 0.12
N PHE A 136 -3.70 7.24 -0.18
CA PHE A 136 -3.20 8.41 0.52
C PHE A 136 -3.45 8.33 2.03
N GLN A 137 -4.66 7.93 2.43
CA GLN A 137 -5.03 7.72 3.82
C GLN A 137 -4.38 6.46 4.42
N ALA A 138 -4.32 5.36 3.67
CA ALA A 138 -3.72 4.10 4.11
C ALA A 138 -2.24 4.25 4.52
N LEU A 139 -1.53 5.19 3.89
CA LEU A 139 -0.13 5.51 4.17
C LEU A 139 0.05 6.74 5.09
N TYR A 140 -1.01 7.23 5.73
CA TYR A 140 -1.03 8.41 6.61
C TYR A 140 -0.58 9.72 5.95
N PHE A 141 -0.59 9.81 4.62
CA PHE A 141 -0.17 11.03 3.94
C PHE A 141 -1.14 12.19 4.21
N ASP A 142 -2.41 11.91 4.55
CA ASP A 142 -3.42 12.88 4.98
C ASP A 142 -3.04 13.64 6.25
N GLN A 143 -2.26 13.04 7.14
CA GLN A 143 -1.84 13.66 8.41
C GLN A 143 -0.52 14.42 8.31
N MET A 144 0.18 14.34 7.17
CA MET A 144 1.44 15.05 6.98
C MET A 144 1.16 16.48 6.55
N GLU A 145 1.53 17.46 7.38
CA GLU A 145 1.40 18.88 7.04
C GLU A 145 2.48 19.34 6.06
N ARG A 146 3.74 18.94 6.29
CA ARG A 146 4.90 19.30 5.48
C ARG A 146 5.47 18.06 4.81
N ARG A 147 5.10 17.84 3.55
CA ARG A 147 5.44 16.62 2.79
C ARG A 147 6.64 16.84 1.90
N ILE A 148 7.60 15.91 1.93
CA ILE A 148 8.73 15.86 0.99
C ILE A 148 8.55 14.64 0.09
N PRO A 149 8.52 14.80 -1.25
CA PRO A 149 8.52 13.65 -2.14
C PRO A 149 9.89 12.95 -2.07
N VAL A 150 9.90 11.63 -1.84
CA VAL A 150 11.14 10.83 -1.71
C VAL A 150 11.31 9.77 -2.78
N GLY A 151 10.42 9.73 -3.76
CA GLY A 151 10.47 8.80 -4.89
C GLY A 151 9.08 8.35 -5.29
N THR A 152 9.03 7.26 -6.03
CA THR A 152 7.79 6.60 -6.48
C THR A 152 7.71 5.19 -5.90
N GLY A 153 6.50 4.75 -5.56
CA GLY A 153 6.22 3.36 -5.24
C GLY A 153 6.29 2.48 -6.50
N ARG A 154 6.09 1.17 -6.33
CA ARG A 154 5.99 0.23 -7.48
C ARG A 154 4.75 0.44 -8.32
N ASP A 155 3.75 1.09 -7.74
CA ASP A 155 2.54 1.58 -8.39
C ASP A 155 2.77 2.84 -9.24
N GLY A 156 3.98 3.42 -9.21
CA GLY A 156 4.31 4.66 -9.92
C GLY A 156 3.86 5.93 -9.19
N GLU A 157 3.16 5.79 -8.06
CA GLU A 157 2.64 6.90 -7.28
C GLU A 157 3.71 7.49 -6.36
N ILE A 158 3.63 8.79 -6.10
CA ILE A 158 4.62 9.48 -5.25
C ILE A 158 4.54 8.93 -3.82
N VAL A 159 5.72 8.72 -3.23
CA VAL A 159 5.89 8.44 -1.80
C VAL A 159 6.38 9.71 -1.13
N TYR A 160 5.68 10.12 -0.09
CA TYR A 160 6.04 11.28 0.72
C TYR A 160 6.68 10.83 2.03
N VAL A 161 7.47 11.71 2.64
CA VAL A 161 7.86 11.66 4.05
C VAL A 161 7.49 12.96 4.72
N ASP A 162 7.27 12.90 6.02
CA ASP A 162 6.95 14.07 6.83
C ASP A 162 8.24 14.79 7.26
N LEU A 163 8.36 16.06 6.87
CA LEU A 163 9.50 16.91 7.20
C LEU A 163 9.68 17.09 8.71
N ASP A 164 8.60 17.03 9.50
CA ASP A 164 8.67 17.20 10.97
C ASP A 164 9.56 16.16 11.65
N PHE A 165 9.70 14.97 11.04
CA PHE A 165 10.55 13.87 11.51
C PHE A 165 11.98 13.93 10.95
N ILE A 166 12.24 14.84 10.01
CA ILE A 166 13.54 15.02 9.36
C ILE A 166 14.23 16.30 9.83
N ASP A 167 13.48 17.38 10.03
CA ASP A 167 14.03 18.70 10.40
C ASP A 167 14.35 18.85 11.89
N GLY A 168 13.93 17.88 12.71
CA GLY A 168 14.23 17.82 14.14
C GLY A 168 13.09 18.28 15.02
N THR A 169 11.98 18.77 14.45
CA THR A 169 10.80 19.22 15.21
C THR A 169 10.25 18.12 16.11
N ARG A 170 10.24 16.86 15.63
CA ARG A 170 9.80 15.67 16.39
C ARG A 170 10.92 14.66 16.68
N GLY A 171 12.18 15.12 16.61
CA GLY A 171 13.37 14.28 16.70
C GLY A 171 13.80 13.77 15.32
N ALA A 172 15.01 14.14 14.89
CA ALA A 172 15.51 13.84 13.55
C ALA A 172 16.57 12.74 13.57
N HIS A 173 16.19 11.55 13.14
CA HIS A 173 17.13 10.48 12.83
C HIS A 173 16.69 9.77 11.56
N VAL A 174 17.46 9.93 10.49
CA VAL A 174 17.29 9.16 9.26
C VAL A 174 18.41 8.13 9.18
N SER A 175 18.02 6.85 9.17
CA SER A 175 18.94 5.75 8.87
C SER A 175 18.64 5.24 7.47
N ILE A 176 19.66 5.21 6.61
CA ILE A 176 19.55 4.71 5.24
C ILE A 176 20.37 3.42 5.17
N SER A 177 19.69 2.29 5.03
CA SER A 177 20.28 0.95 5.05
C SER A 177 20.42 0.31 3.67
N GLY A 178 21.09 -0.86 3.62
CA GLY A 178 21.01 -1.78 2.48
C GLY A 178 22.14 -2.76 2.12
N VAL A 179 21.92 -3.62 1.09
CA VAL A 179 22.79 -4.56 0.32
C VAL A 179 24.06 -3.98 -0.33
N SER A 180 25.26 -4.32 0.15
CA SER A 180 26.52 -3.70 -0.32
C SER A 180 26.75 -3.79 -1.84
N GLY A 181 27.39 -2.77 -2.43
CA GLY A 181 27.85 -2.81 -3.83
C GLY A 181 27.03 -2.04 -4.87
N VAL A 182 25.83 -1.57 -4.53
CA VAL A 182 25.07 -0.61 -5.38
C VAL A 182 25.11 0.76 -4.70
N ALA A 183 25.42 1.83 -5.44
CA ALA A 183 25.62 3.18 -4.91
C ALA A 183 24.34 3.83 -4.32
N THR A 184 23.30 3.06 -4.06
CA THR A 184 21.93 3.47 -3.71
C THR A 184 21.79 4.25 -2.42
N LYS A 185 22.53 3.96 -1.34
CA LYS A 185 22.45 4.84 -0.14
C LYS A 185 22.97 6.23 -0.42
N THR A 186 24.12 6.34 -1.09
CA THR A 186 24.74 7.64 -1.34
C THR A 186 23.90 8.41 -2.34
N SER A 187 23.40 7.74 -3.38
CA SER A 187 22.46 8.32 -4.34
C SER A 187 21.15 8.76 -3.67
N PHE A 188 20.54 7.93 -2.82
CA PHE A 188 19.32 8.29 -2.12
C PHE A 188 19.54 9.37 -1.07
N ALA A 189 20.65 9.35 -0.32
CA ALA A 189 20.99 10.41 0.61
C ALA A 189 21.14 11.75 -0.12
N LEU A 190 21.79 11.76 -1.29
CA LEU A 190 21.91 12.96 -2.11
C LEU A 190 20.55 13.40 -2.66
N PHE A 191 19.74 12.46 -3.14
CA PHE A 191 18.39 12.72 -3.64
C PHE A 191 17.45 13.25 -2.54
N LEU A 192 17.50 12.68 -1.34
CA LEU A 192 16.72 13.12 -0.18
C LEU A 192 17.11 14.55 0.20
N LEU A 193 18.40 14.85 0.26
CA LEU A 193 18.89 16.21 0.52
C LEU A 193 18.44 17.19 -0.57
N HIS A 194 18.58 16.81 -1.83
CA HIS A 194 18.05 17.61 -2.94
C HIS A 194 16.55 17.87 -2.73
N SER A 195 15.78 16.82 -2.47
CA SER A 195 14.33 16.91 -2.27
C SER A 195 13.98 17.84 -1.11
N ILE A 196 14.69 17.77 0.01
CA ILE A 196 14.51 18.68 1.16
C ILE A 196 14.78 20.14 0.76
N PHE A 197 15.86 20.43 0.03
CA PHE A 197 16.22 21.80 -0.33
C PHE A 197 15.39 22.38 -1.48
N THR A 198 14.82 21.54 -2.33
CA THR A 198 14.12 21.99 -3.56
C THR A 198 12.59 21.88 -3.45
N SER A 199 12.06 21.13 -2.49
CA SER A 199 10.60 20.98 -2.28
C SER A 199 9.91 22.23 -1.72
N GLY A 200 10.65 23.27 -1.33
CA GLY A 200 10.08 24.53 -0.85
C GLY A 200 9.42 24.46 0.53
N VAL A 201 9.50 23.32 1.24
CA VAL A 201 8.91 23.12 2.57
C VAL A 201 9.79 23.61 3.74
N LEU A 202 11.04 24.02 3.47
CA LEU A 202 11.92 24.62 4.49
C LEU A 202 11.73 26.14 4.59
N PRO A 203 11.36 26.69 5.77
CA PRO A 203 11.11 28.12 5.92
C PRO A 203 12.38 28.99 6.04
N ASN A 204 13.57 28.42 6.28
CA ASN A 204 14.83 29.19 6.45
C ASN A 204 16.08 28.37 6.04
N VAL A 205 16.64 28.64 4.86
CA VAL A 205 17.74 27.86 4.23
C VAL A 205 19.14 28.16 4.81
N HIS A 206 19.26 29.04 5.81
CA HIS A 206 20.54 29.69 6.13
C HIS A 206 21.49 28.98 7.11
N ASN A 207 21.19 27.78 7.65
CA ASN A 207 22.08 27.20 8.68
C ASN A 207 22.21 25.66 8.75
N SER A 208 21.92 24.94 7.67
CA SER A 208 22.09 23.47 7.64
C SER A 208 23.54 23.08 7.34
N THR A 209 24.31 22.75 8.37
CA THR A 209 25.68 22.20 8.24
C THR A 209 25.63 20.67 8.11
N ARG A 210 26.42 20.10 7.18
CA ARG A 210 26.44 18.67 6.83
C ARG A 210 27.84 18.06 7.02
N MET A 211 27.92 16.84 7.55
CA MET A 211 29.05 15.92 7.37
C MET A 211 28.54 14.52 7.00
N PRO A 212 28.77 14.01 5.79
CA PRO A 212 28.44 12.63 5.43
C PRO A 212 29.62 11.68 5.73
N ALA A 213 29.37 10.64 6.52
CA ALA A 213 30.25 9.47 6.63
C ALA A 213 29.51 8.25 6.06
N GLY A 214 30.09 7.53 5.10
CA GLY A 214 29.40 6.48 4.34
C GLY A 214 30.13 5.13 4.35
N HIS A 215 29.35 4.05 4.48
CA HIS A 215 29.78 2.65 4.28
C HIS A 215 28.62 1.87 3.61
N ASN A 216 28.90 0.98 2.65
CA ASN A 216 27.98 0.49 1.59
C ASN A 216 26.97 -0.63 2.03
N GLY A 217 25.62 -0.56 1.82
CA GLY A 217 24.82 -1.04 0.65
C GLY A 217 23.30 -0.67 0.52
N THR A 218 22.50 -1.24 -0.41
CA THR A 218 21.08 -1.13 -0.93
C THR A 218 19.84 -1.77 -0.21
N ASP A 219 18.96 -1.00 0.44
CA ASP A 219 17.57 -1.33 0.83
C ASP A 219 17.09 -0.27 1.83
N ILE A 220 16.23 0.63 1.35
CA ILE A 220 15.83 1.82 2.11
C ILE A 220 14.44 1.57 2.66
N VAL A 221 14.39 1.40 3.97
CA VAL A 221 13.15 1.27 4.73
C VAL A 221 12.90 2.63 5.37
N VAL A 222 11.91 3.38 4.89
CA VAL A 222 11.40 4.53 5.65
C VAL A 222 10.41 3.98 6.67
N ASN A 223 10.86 3.91 7.92
CA ASN A 223 10.08 3.43 9.04
C ASN A 223 9.24 4.55 9.63
N TYR A 224 7.92 4.45 9.53
CA TYR A 224 7.00 5.33 10.25
C TYR A 224 6.76 4.79 11.66
N PRO A 225 6.83 5.64 12.70
CA PRO A 225 6.33 5.25 14.01
C PRO A 225 4.81 5.14 13.96
N VAL A 226 4.29 3.92 13.97
CA VAL A 226 2.90 3.63 14.33
C VAL A 226 2.88 3.35 15.83
N HIS A 227 1.80 3.69 16.54
CA HIS A 227 1.75 3.71 18.01
C HIS A 227 2.17 2.42 18.74
N ARG A 228 2.42 1.29 18.05
CA ARG A 228 3.10 0.07 18.55
C ARG A 228 3.94 -0.71 17.50
N GLY A 229 4.59 -0.04 16.54
CA GLY A 229 5.48 -0.71 15.57
C GLY A 229 5.97 0.20 14.44
N PHE A 230 7.00 -0.23 13.70
CA PHE A 230 7.48 0.47 12.50
C PHE A 230 6.79 -0.05 11.25
N ALA A 231 6.12 0.81 10.49
CA ALA A 231 5.66 0.49 9.14
C ALA A 231 6.73 0.97 8.15
N GLY A 232 7.38 0.03 7.46
CA GLY A 232 8.43 0.31 6.48
C GLY A 232 7.84 0.41 5.07
N VAL A 233 7.98 1.55 4.40
CA VAL A 233 7.74 1.63 2.95
C VAL A 233 9.06 1.38 2.23
N ARG A 234 9.12 0.33 1.40
CA ARG A 234 10.27 0.06 0.52
C ARG A 234 10.12 0.87 -0.76
N CYS A 235 11.09 1.74 -1.04
CA CYS A 235 11.16 2.47 -2.30
C CYS A 235 12.08 1.70 -3.26
N GLY A 236 11.51 1.16 -4.34
CA GLY A 236 12.26 0.49 -5.41
C GLY A 236 12.69 1.49 -6.49
N TRP A 237 14.01 1.64 -6.69
CA TRP A 237 14.55 2.35 -7.85
C TRP A 237 14.76 1.34 -8.98
N TRP A 238 13.88 1.33 -9.99
CA TRP A 238 14.08 0.58 -11.21
C TRP A 238 14.60 1.52 -12.31
N THR A 239 15.87 1.39 -12.68
CA THR A 239 16.38 1.97 -13.93
C THR A 239 16.13 0.97 -15.06
N PRO A 240 15.33 1.31 -16.09
CA PRO A 240 15.33 0.56 -17.34
C PRO A 240 16.73 0.67 -17.96
N ARG A 241 17.29 -0.44 -18.44
CA ARG A 241 18.34 -0.37 -19.47
C ARG A 241 17.71 -0.14 -20.83
#